data_AF-A0A831RW07-F1
#
_entry.id   AF-A0A831RW07-F1
#
_cell.length_a   1.000
_cell.length_b   1.000
_cell.length_c   1.000
_cell.angle_alpha   90.00
_cell.angle_beta   90.00
_cell.angle_gamma   90.00
#
_symmetry.space_group_name_H-M   'P 1'
#
loop_
_entity.id
_entity.type
_entity.pdbx_description
1 polymer ?
#
loop_
_entity_poly.entity_id
_entity_poly.type
_entity_poly.pdbx_seq_one_letter_code
_entity_poly.pdbx_strand_id
1 'polypeptide(L)'
;MISPATRNIHPQSSLVDVDSSASTVVVLDFETTGLSPDHGDRAIEIGSVKLVDGVIVDRFQQLMNPGRKISFFIEDYTGITNGMLQNAPSCEETMCSFAQFIQDFSLVAHNASFDARFLRSEFE
;
A
#
# COMPACT_ATOMS: atom_id res chain seq x y z
N MET A 1 11.40 -67.86 17.02
CA MET A 1 10.97 -66.72 16.17
C MET A 1 9.64 -66.27 16.74
N ILE A 2 9.42 -65.08 17.31
CA ILE A 2 9.86 -63.73 16.92
C ILE A 2 9.80 -62.81 18.18
N SER A 3 10.72 -61.84 18.25
CA SER A 3 10.91 -60.81 19.29
C SER A 3 9.73 -59.85 19.54
N PRO A 4 9.73 -59.11 20.68
CA PRO A 4 8.75 -58.06 20.96
C PRO A 4 9.12 -56.76 20.24
N ALA A 5 8.13 -56.00 19.78
CA ALA A 5 8.34 -54.63 19.30
C ALA A 5 7.53 -53.65 20.16
N THR A 6 8.23 -53.05 21.11
CA THR A 6 7.84 -51.84 21.84
C THR A 6 7.59 -50.73 20.82
N ARG A 7 6.35 -50.22 20.72
CA ARG A 7 6.06 -49.02 19.93
C ARG A 7 6.17 -47.80 20.84
N ASN A 8 7.28 -47.09 20.72
CA ASN A 8 7.44 -45.73 21.22
C ASN A 8 6.36 -44.84 20.59
N ILE A 9 5.44 -44.37 21.43
CA ILE A 9 4.58 -43.23 21.12
C ILE A 9 5.40 -41.96 21.34
N HIS A 10 5.96 -41.42 20.26
CA HIS A 10 6.44 -40.05 20.24
C HIS A 10 5.22 -39.11 20.35
N PRO A 11 5.19 -38.13 21.26
CA PRO A 11 4.24 -37.04 21.13
C PRO A 11 4.61 -36.28 19.86
N GLN A 12 3.71 -36.30 18.87
CA GLN A 12 3.78 -35.39 17.74
C GLN A 12 3.74 -33.97 18.28
N SER A 13 4.80 -33.22 17.99
CA SER A 13 4.91 -31.77 18.10
C SER A 13 3.60 -31.12 17.66
N SER A 14 2.85 -30.60 18.62
CA SER A 14 1.60 -29.89 18.35
C SER A 14 1.92 -28.48 17.88
N LEU A 15 1.43 -28.20 16.67
CA LEU A 15 1.06 -26.89 16.17
C LEU A 15 2.23 -25.97 15.85
N VAL A 16 2.46 -25.86 14.54
CA VAL A 16 3.01 -24.71 13.84
C VAL A 16 2.54 -23.43 14.53
N ASP A 17 3.47 -22.70 15.14
CA ASP A 17 3.28 -21.27 15.36
C ASP A 17 3.27 -20.61 13.98
N VAL A 18 2.09 -20.61 13.36
CA VAL A 18 1.84 -19.68 12.27
C VAL A 18 1.74 -18.33 12.94
N ASP A 19 2.85 -17.60 12.99
CA ASP A 19 2.84 -16.16 13.16
C ASP A 19 2.12 -15.57 11.93
N SER A 20 0.78 -15.65 11.95
CA SER A 20 -0.09 -15.28 10.83
C SER A 20 -0.46 -13.80 10.87
N SER A 21 0.12 -13.02 11.79
CA SER A 21 0.01 -11.57 11.78
C SER A 21 1.22 -11.02 11.04
N ALA A 22 0.98 -10.30 9.94
CA ALA A 22 1.98 -9.36 9.47
C ALA A 22 2.20 -8.35 10.61
N SER A 23 3.27 -8.55 11.39
CA SER A 23 3.63 -7.64 12.48
C SER A 23 3.86 -6.24 11.95
N THR A 24 4.27 -6.11 10.68
CA THR A 24 4.38 -4.84 9.97
C THR A 24 3.42 -4.79 8.77
N VAL A 25 2.60 -3.74 8.72
CA VAL A 25 1.74 -3.43 7.57
C VAL A 25 1.85 -1.96 7.21
N VAL A 26 1.60 -1.62 5.95
CA VAL A 26 1.52 -0.26 5.46
C VAL A 26 0.09 0.01 5.00
N VAL A 27 -0.58 0.95 5.67
CA VAL A 27 -1.91 1.42 5.24
C VAL A 27 -1.69 2.56 4.25
N LEU A 28 -2.38 2.55 3.12
CA LEU A 28 -2.28 3.59 2.10
C LEU A 28 -3.67 4.03 1.60
N ASP A 29 -3.69 5.24 1.04
CA ASP A 29 -4.84 5.86 0.40
C ASP A 29 -4.34 6.81 -0.70
N PHE A 30 -5.07 6.87 -1.81
CA PHE A 30 -4.81 7.78 -2.91
C PHE A 30 -5.94 8.79 -3.09
N GLU A 31 -5.57 10.05 -3.30
CA GLU A 31 -6.45 11.02 -3.96
C GLU A 31 -6.16 11.02 -5.46
N THR A 32 -7.20 11.10 -6.29
CA THR A 32 -7.07 10.87 -7.74
C THR A 32 -7.82 11.92 -8.55
N THR A 33 -7.50 12.01 -9.84
CA THR A 33 -8.22 12.91 -10.77
C THR A 33 -9.60 12.39 -11.20
N GLY A 34 -9.98 11.20 -10.74
CA GLY A 34 -11.18 10.48 -11.16
C GLY A 34 -11.15 9.01 -10.72
N LEU A 35 -12.00 8.17 -11.31
CA LEU A 35 -12.31 6.85 -10.74
C LEU A 35 -11.54 5.67 -11.35
N SER A 36 -10.88 5.87 -12.50
CA SER A 36 -10.25 4.74 -13.20
C SER A 36 -8.98 5.13 -13.99
N PRO A 37 -7.83 4.50 -13.69
CA PRO A 37 -6.63 4.71 -14.49
C PRO A 37 -6.78 4.21 -15.93
N ASP A 38 -7.67 3.25 -16.18
CA ASP A 38 -7.99 2.75 -17.53
C ASP A 38 -8.61 3.84 -18.44
N HIS A 39 -9.08 4.94 -17.84
CA HIS A 39 -9.60 6.12 -18.55
C HIS A 39 -8.65 7.32 -18.50
N GLY A 40 -7.41 7.10 -18.08
CA GLY A 40 -6.36 8.10 -18.00
C GLY A 40 -6.35 8.89 -16.70
N ASP A 41 -7.20 8.57 -15.71
CA ASP A 41 -7.12 9.17 -14.38
C ASP A 41 -5.79 8.84 -13.70
N ARG A 42 -5.30 9.76 -12.87
CA ARG A 42 -4.00 9.65 -12.20
C ARG A 42 -4.13 9.88 -10.70
N ALA A 43 -3.22 9.31 -9.93
CA ALA A 43 -3.04 9.69 -8.53
C ALA A 43 -2.43 11.10 -8.45
N ILE A 44 -2.90 11.90 -7.49
CA ILE A 44 -2.45 13.28 -7.24
C ILE A 44 -1.99 13.51 -5.80
N GLU A 45 -2.29 12.59 -4.90
CA GLU A 45 -1.69 12.49 -3.57
C GLU A 45 -1.64 11.02 -3.16
N ILE A 46 -0.60 10.66 -2.41
CA ILE A 46 -0.56 9.42 -1.66
C ILE A 46 -0.33 9.73 -0.18
N GLY A 47 -1.20 9.17 0.65
CA GLY A 47 -1.07 9.18 2.10
C GLY A 47 -0.83 7.76 2.61
N SER A 48 0.11 7.58 3.52
CA SER A 48 0.44 6.26 4.05
C SER A 48 1.02 6.27 5.46
N VAL A 49 0.71 5.23 6.23
CA VAL A 49 1.26 4.98 7.57
C VAL A 49 1.79 3.56 7.67
N LYS A 50 2.96 3.41 8.27
CA LYS A 50 3.56 2.11 8.60
C LYS A 50 3.22 1.76 10.04
N LEU A 51 2.61 0.60 10.24
CA LEU A 51 2.31 0.07 11.56
C LEU A 51 3.24 -1.10 11.87
N VAL A 52 3.76 -1.14 13.09
CA VAL A 52 4.42 -2.30 13.70
C VAL A 52 3.65 -2.65 14.96
N ASP A 53 3.11 -3.87 15.03
CA ASP A 53 2.28 -4.37 16.13
C ASP A 53 1.11 -3.44 16.46
N GLY A 54 0.48 -2.87 15.42
CA GLY A 54 -0.64 -1.93 15.55
C GLY A 54 -0.25 -0.50 15.95
N VAL A 55 1.04 -0.21 16.12
CA VAL A 55 1.55 1.12 16.45
C VAL A 55 2.11 1.80 15.21
N ILE A 56 1.72 3.05 14.94
CA ILE A 56 2.29 3.83 13.84
C ILE A 56 3.75 4.16 14.17
N VAL A 57 4.67 3.71 13.32
CA VAL A 57 6.11 3.95 13.47
C VAL A 57 6.66 4.92 12.42
N ASP A 58 5.95 5.10 11.31
CA ASP A 58 6.41 5.95 10.22
C ASP A 58 5.23 6.44 9.35
N ARG A 59 5.44 7.52 8.61
CA ARG A 59 4.43 8.15 7.74
C ARG A 59 5.06 8.60 6.43
N PHE A 60 4.30 8.44 5.35
CA PHE A 60 4.64 8.97 4.03
C PHE A 60 3.44 9.74 3.50
N GLN A 61 3.65 10.99 3.08
CA GLN A 61 2.62 11.78 2.42
C GLN A 61 3.27 12.69 1.39
N GLN A 62 2.81 12.59 0.13
CA GLN A 62 3.32 13.43 -0.96
C GLN A 62 2.22 13.72 -1.98
N LEU A 63 2.19 14.96 -2.46
CA LEU A 63 1.47 15.32 -3.68
C LEU A 63 2.23 14.79 -4.91
N MET A 64 1.49 14.48 -5.96
CA MET A 64 1.99 13.90 -7.20
C MET A 64 1.52 14.72 -8.39
N ASN A 65 2.45 15.28 -9.15
CA ASN A 65 2.12 16.04 -10.36
C ASN A 65 1.71 15.10 -11.49
N PRO A 66 0.42 15.11 -11.93
CA PRO A 66 -0.07 14.18 -12.96
C PRO A 66 0.32 14.61 -14.39
N GLY A 67 1.14 15.66 -14.55
CA GLY A 67 1.58 16.19 -15.84
C GLY A 67 0.50 16.97 -16.60
N ARG A 68 -0.65 17.22 -15.97
CA ARG A 68 -1.79 17.94 -16.56
C ARG A 68 -2.59 18.70 -15.50
N LYS A 69 -3.46 19.60 -15.95
CA LYS A 69 -4.40 20.26 -15.05
C LYS A 69 -5.52 19.32 -14.62
N ILE A 70 -5.91 19.41 -13.35
CA ILE A 70 -7.13 18.81 -12.82
C ILE A 70 -8.32 19.75 -12.99
N SER A 71 -9.53 19.19 -13.00
CA SER A 71 -10.75 19.99 -13.10
C SER A 71 -11.05 20.70 -11.78
N PHE A 72 -11.83 21.78 -11.85
CA PHE A 72 -12.29 22.48 -10.64
C PHE A 72 -13.07 21.55 -9.69
N PHE A 73 -13.84 20.61 -10.23
CA PHE A 73 -14.55 19.61 -9.41
C PHE A 73 -13.58 18.79 -8.55
N ILE A 74 -12.43 18.37 -9.11
CA ILE A 74 -11.41 17.64 -8.35
C ILE A 74 -10.75 18.57 -7.32
N GLU A 75 -10.44 19.82 -7.67
CA GLU A 75 -9.88 20.78 -6.71
C GLU A 75 -10.82 21.00 -5.51
N ASP A 76 -12.12 21.15 -5.77
CA ASP A 76 -13.14 21.36 -4.72
C ASP A 76 -13.35 20.09 -3.88
N TYR A 77 -13.33 18.92 -4.51
CA TYR A 77 -13.56 17.65 -3.84
C TYR A 77 -12.39 17.22 -2.94
N THR A 78 -11.15 17.36 -3.40
CA THR A 78 -9.95 16.92 -2.66
C THR A 78 -9.28 18.04 -1.88
N GLY A 79 -9.55 19.31 -2.23
CA GLY A 79 -8.84 20.48 -1.70
C GLY A 79 -7.44 20.68 -2.32
N ILE A 80 -7.01 19.82 -3.25
CA ILE A 80 -5.70 19.90 -3.91
C ILE A 80 -5.82 20.79 -5.14
N THR A 81 -5.06 21.90 -5.17
CA THR A 81 -5.11 22.85 -6.29
C THR A 81 -4.10 22.53 -7.39
N ASN A 82 -4.39 22.95 -8.62
CA ASN A 82 -3.45 22.91 -9.74
C ASN A 82 -2.11 23.60 -9.43
N GLY A 83 -2.13 24.66 -8.61
CA GLY A 83 -0.91 25.35 -8.17
C GLY A 83 -0.06 24.51 -7.21
N MET A 84 -0.69 23.70 -6.35
CA MET A 84 0.03 22.74 -5.50
C MET A 84 0.66 21.64 -6.36
N LEU A 85 -0.11 21.05 -7.29
CA LEU A 85 0.36 19.98 -8.16
C LEU A 85 1.47 20.41 -9.11
N GLN A 86 1.44 21.65 -9.61
CA GLN A 86 2.50 22.17 -10.49
C GLN A 86 3.87 22.20 -9.80
N ASN A 87 3.90 22.38 -8.48
CA ASN A 87 5.13 22.44 -7.68
C ASN A 87 5.47 21.10 -7.02
N ALA A 88 4.61 20.08 -7.16
CA ALA A 88 4.84 18.75 -6.63
C ALA A 88 5.84 17.97 -7.51
N PRO A 89 6.53 16.96 -6.94
CA PRO A 89 7.31 15.99 -7.72
C PRO A 89 6.45 15.30 -8.77
N SER A 90 7.07 14.72 -9.79
CA SER A 90 6.33 13.88 -10.74
C SER A 90 5.74 12.66 -10.03
N CYS A 91 4.69 12.06 -10.61
CA CYS A 91 4.18 10.79 -10.12
C CYS A 91 5.29 9.73 -10.01
N GLU A 92 6.17 9.64 -11.02
CA GLU A 92 7.29 8.69 -11.04
C GLU A 92 8.26 8.91 -9.87
N GLU A 93 8.68 10.15 -9.62
CA GLU A 93 9.58 10.49 -8.50
C GLU A 93 8.97 10.15 -7.14
N THR A 94 7.67 10.43 -6.99
CA THR A 94 6.92 10.10 -5.77
C THR A 94 6.82 8.59 -5.58
N MET A 95 6.49 7.85 -6.64
CA MET A 95 6.38 6.40 -6.58
C MET A 95 7.72 5.70 -6.32
N CYS A 96 8.83 6.22 -6.84
CA CYS A 96 10.16 5.75 -6.48
C CYS A 96 10.43 5.94 -4.97
N SER A 97 10.06 7.08 -4.41
CA SER A 97 10.20 7.36 -2.98
C SER A 97 9.27 6.47 -2.14
N PHE A 98 8.05 6.24 -2.62
CA PHE A 98 7.08 5.38 -1.95
C PHE A 98 7.50 3.91 -1.96
N ALA A 99 8.08 3.41 -3.06
CA ALA A 99 8.64 2.06 -3.13
C ALA A 99 9.70 1.81 -2.04
N GLN A 100 10.56 2.80 -1.79
CA GLN A 100 11.57 2.74 -0.73
C GLN A 100 10.93 2.73 0.67
N PHE A 101 9.81 3.43 0.84
CA PHE A 101 9.07 3.47 2.10
C PHE A 101 8.38 2.14 2.42
N ILE A 102 7.73 1.52 1.43
CA ILE A 102 6.93 0.29 1.62
C ILE A 102 7.74 -0.99 1.64
N GLN A 103 8.87 -1.04 0.92
CA GLN A 103 9.69 -2.26 0.78
C GLN A 103 8.81 -3.48 0.41
N ASP A 104 9.01 -4.62 1.06
CA ASP A 104 8.22 -5.84 0.86
C ASP A 104 7.08 -6.00 1.89
N PHE A 105 6.70 -4.92 2.59
CA PHE A 105 5.64 -4.99 3.61
C PHE A 105 4.25 -5.10 2.97
N SER A 106 3.35 -5.79 3.69
CA SER A 106 1.96 -5.96 3.23
C SER A 106 1.23 -4.61 3.20
N LEU A 107 0.55 -4.34 2.08
CA LEU A 107 -0.24 -3.13 1.88
C LEU A 107 -1.70 -3.37 2.28
N VAL A 108 -2.30 -2.39 2.94
CA VAL A 108 -3.69 -2.38 3.37
C VAL A 108 -4.34 -1.09 2.92
N ALA A 109 -5.57 -1.16 2.41
CA ALA A 109 -6.36 0.01 2.06
C ALA A 109 -7.84 -0.27 2.31
N HIS A 110 -8.61 0.77 2.62
CA HIS A 110 -10.05 0.62 2.87
C HIS A 110 -10.80 0.21 1.59
N ASN A 111 -10.39 0.76 0.44
CA ASN A 111 -10.91 0.39 -0.87
C ASN A 111 -9.82 -0.28 -1.73
N ALA A 112 -9.22 -1.35 -1.22
CA ALA A 112 -8.06 -1.99 -1.82
C ALA A 112 -8.18 -2.29 -3.33
N SER A 113 -9.38 -2.57 -3.85
CA SER A 113 -9.57 -2.77 -5.29
C SER A 113 -9.37 -1.50 -6.11
N PHE A 114 -9.75 -0.34 -5.58
CA PHE A 114 -9.52 0.98 -6.19
C PHE A 114 -8.03 1.35 -6.11
N ASP A 115 -7.48 1.36 -4.90
CA ASP A 115 -6.10 1.77 -4.64
C ASP A 115 -5.09 0.89 -5.39
N ALA A 116 -5.31 -0.42 -5.44
CA ALA A 116 -4.41 -1.33 -6.15
C ALA A 116 -4.37 -1.05 -7.67
N ARG A 117 -5.46 -0.56 -8.28
CA ARG A 117 -5.46 -0.21 -9.71
C ARG A 117 -4.61 1.02 -9.98
N PHE A 118 -4.76 2.06 -9.16
CA PHE A 118 -3.93 3.26 -9.26
C PHE A 118 -2.47 2.95 -8.94
N LEU A 119 -2.21 2.21 -7.86
CA LEU A 119 -0.86 1.78 -7.49
C LEU A 119 -0.14 1.09 -8.65
N ARG A 120 -0.79 0.11 -9.27
CA ARG A 120 -0.22 -0.59 -10.43
C ARG A 120 0.00 0.34 -11.61
N SER A 121 -0.99 1.18 -11.95
CA SER A 121 -0.88 2.10 -13.07
C SER A 121 0.22 3.16 -12.90
N GLU A 122 0.56 3.55 -11.68
CA GLU A 122 1.61 4.53 -11.40
C GLU A 122 3.00 3.88 -11.30
N PHE A 123 3.09 2.55 -11.20
CA PHE A 123 4.33 1.79 -11.27
C PHE A 123 4.68 1.28 -12.68
N GLU A 124 3.78 1.41 -13.65
CA GLU A 124 3.98 1.08 -15.07
C GLU A 124 4.69 2.22 -15.81
#